data_AF-A0A3S2CI48-F1
#
_entry.id   AF-A0A3S2CI48-F1
#
_cell.length_a   1.000
_cell.length_b   1.000
_cell.length_c   1.000
_cell.angle_alpha   90.00
_cell.angle_beta   90.00
_cell.angle_gamma   90.00
#
_symmetry.space_group_name_H-M   'P 1'
#
loop_
_entity.id
_entity.type
_entity.pdbx_description
1 polymer ?
#
loop_
_entity_poly.entity_id
_entity_poly.type
_entity_poly.pdbx_seq_one_letter_code
_entity_poly.pdbx_strand_id
1 'polypeptide(L)'
;MQNDSDRFFVLTGGPGSGKTTLIEALRRAGFATSVEAGRGIIRDQSDIGGPALPWRDRTLFAELMLSWEMRSYQVAREQTGRPVFFDRGVPDTLGYLRLSGLPVPQHVSSAAERFRYN
;
A
#
# COMPACT_ATOMS: atom_id res chain seq x y z
N MET A 1 6.79 -20.50 14.71
CA MET A 1 6.15 -20.09 13.44
C MET A 1 6.93 -18.90 12.94
N GLN A 2 7.51 -19.00 11.74
CA GLN A 2 8.16 -17.84 11.12
C GLN A 2 7.06 -16.82 10.82
N ASN A 3 7.22 -15.59 11.29
CA ASN A 3 6.20 -14.57 11.07
C ASN A 3 6.30 -14.19 9.59
N ASP A 4 5.25 -14.40 8.79
CA ASP A 4 5.28 -14.11 7.34
C ASP A 4 5.69 -12.67 7.04
N SER A 5 5.50 -11.75 8.00
CA SER A 5 5.91 -10.35 7.94
C SER A 5 7.43 -10.14 7.89
N ASP A 6 8.25 -11.08 8.39
CA ASP A 6 9.71 -10.90 8.49
C ASP A 6 10.38 -10.80 7.12
N ARG A 7 9.68 -11.20 6.05
CA ARG A 7 10.14 -11.10 4.66
C ARG A 7 9.46 -9.98 3.89
N PHE A 8 8.59 -9.20 4.52
CA PHE A 8 7.84 -8.14 3.88
C PHE A 8 8.46 -6.79 4.20
N PHE A 9 8.91 -6.08 3.17
CA PHE A 9 9.59 -4.80 3.30
C PHE A 9 8.77 -3.71 2.61
N VAL A 10 8.42 -2.64 3.32
CA VAL A 10 7.69 -1.51 2.73
C VAL A 10 8.66 -0.42 2.33
N LEU A 11 8.53 0.05 1.10
CA LEU A 11 9.19 1.26 0.62
C LEU A 11 8.19 2.40 0.69
N THR A 12 8.38 3.28 1.69
CA THR A 12 7.57 4.49 1.87
C THR A 12 8.39 5.76 1.56
N GLY A 13 7.69 6.86 1.26
CA GLY A 13 8.29 8.16 0.96
C GLY A 13 7.43 9.04 0.04
N GLY A 14 7.80 10.31 -0.06
CA GLY A 14 7.11 11.29 -0.91
C GLY A 14 7.26 11.04 -2.41
N PRO A 15 6.44 11.68 -3.27
CA PRO A 15 6.65 11.69 -4.72
C PRO A 15 8.07 12.14 -5.09
N GLY A 16 8.65 11.57 -6.14
CA GLY A 16 9.99 11.96 -6.63
C GLY A 16 11.18 11.41 -5.85
N SER A 17 10.98 10.66 -4.75
CA SER A 17 12.08 10.13 -3.92
C SER A 17 12.83 8.93 -4.51
N GLY A 18 12.61 8.58 -5.78
CA GLY A 18 13.28 7.45 -6.45
C GLY A 18 12.73 6.04 -6.12
N LYS A 19 11.65 5.90 -5.34
CA LYS A 19 11.07 4.60 -4.97
C LYS A 19 10.76 3.71 -6.16
N THR A 20 10.09 4.27 -7.18
CA THR A 20 9.74 3.52 -8.39
C THR A 20 10.97 2.93 -9.08
N THR A 21 12.08 3.67 -9.11
CA THR A 21 13.34 3.20 -9.68
C THR A 21 13.90 2.02 -8.90
N LEU A 22 13.88 2.08 -7.56
CA LEU A 22 14.33 0.98 -6.70
C LEU A 22 13.45 -0.27 -6.85
N ILE A 23 12.13 -0.08 -6.91
CA ILE A 23 11.16 -1.18 -7.06
C ILE A 23 11.33 -1.89 -8.40
N GLU A 24 11.50 -1.14 -9.49
CA GLU A 24 11.79 -1.75 -10.79
C GLU A 24 13.14 -2.49 -10.80
N ALA A 25 14.17 -1.98 -10.12
CA ALA A 25 15.44 -2.67 -9.99
C ALA A 25 15.29 -4.00 -9.20
N LEU A 26 14.55 -3.99 -8.08
CA LEU A 26 14.25 -5.18 -7.29
C LEU A 26 13.45 -6.21 -8.10
N ARG A 27 12.45 -5.76 -8.86
CA ARG A 27 11.68 -6.62 -9.75
C ARG A 27 12.56 -7.27 -10.83
N ARG A 28 13.45 -6.50 -11.45
CA ARG A 28 14.43 -7.01 -12.44
C ARG A 28 15.42 -8.00 -11.83
N ALA A 29 15.74 -7.86 -10.54
CA ALA A 29 16.55 -8.81 -9.80
C ALA A 29 15.78 -10.09 -9.37
N GLY A 30 14.49 -10.20 -9.70
CA GLY A 30 13.67 -11.38 -9.44
C GLY A 30 13.02 -11.41 -8.05
N PHE A 31 12.92 -10.27 -7.38
CA PHE A 31 12.11 -10.13 -6.16
C PHE A 31 10.64 -9.83 -6.51
N ALA A 32 9.74 -10.29 -5.64
CA ALA A 32 8.33 -9.96 -5.75
C ALA A 32 8.09 -8.51 -5.28
N THR A 33 7.27 -7.77 -6.02
CA THR A 33 6.93 -6.38 -5.71
C THR A 33 5.43 -6.13 -5.77
N SER A 34 4.89 -5.28 -4.89
CA SER A 34 3.50 -4.79 -5.02
C SER A 34 3.41 -3.59 -5.98
N VAL A 35 2.19 -3.31 -6.47
CA VAL A 35 1.87 -2.09 -7.23
C VAL A 35 1.33 -1.04 -6.27
N GLU A 36 1.73 0.23 -6.42
CA GLU A 36 1.19 1.33 -5.61
C GLU A 36 -0.33 1.45 -5.77
N ALA A 37 -1.07 1.22 -4.68
CA ALA A 37 -2.52 1.26 -4.65
C ALA A 37 -3.09 2.59 -5.18
N GLY A 38 -2.52 3.72 -4.74
CA GLY A 38 -3.02 5.06 -5.09
C GLY A 38 -3.03 5.33 -6.60
N ARG A 39 -1.99 4.89 -7.34
CA ARG A 39 -1.94 5.04 -8.81
C ARG A 39 -2.98 4.16 -9.51
N GLY A 40 -3.17 2.93 -9.03
CA GLY A 40 -4.19 2.02 -9.56
C GLY A 40 -5.59 2.58 -9.36
N ILE A 41 -5.90 3.00 -8.14
CA ILE A 41 -7.20 3.57 -7.78
C ILE A 41 -7.51 4.84 -8.58
N ILE A 42 -6.54 5.76 -8.73
CA ILE A 42 -6.74 6.98 -9.52
C ILE A 42 -7.13 6.65 -10.96
N ARG A 43 -6.45 5.68 -11.58
CA ARG A 43 -6.74 5.24 -12.95
C ARG A 43 -8.15 4.66 -13.03
N ASP A 44 -8.43 3.63 -12.25
CA ASP A 44 -9.69 2.89 -12.32
C ASP A 44 -10.89 3.80 -12.01
N GLN A 45 -10.77 4.68 -11.02
CA GLN A 45 -11.84 5.60 -10.62
C GLN A 45 -12.02 6.75 -11.62
N SER A 46 -10.95 7.22 -12.26
CA SER A 46 -11.10 8.22 -13.32
C SER A 46 -11.80 7.63 -14.54
N ASP A 47 -11.44 6.41 -14.94
CA ASP A 47 -11.98 5.73 -16.12
C ASP A 47 -13.49 5.46 -15.99
N ILE A 48 -13.97 5.15 -14.79
CA ILE A 48 -15.40 4.90 -14.54
C ILE A 48 -16.17 6.13 -14.05
N GLY A 49 -15.52 7.30 -13.92
CA GLY A 49 -16.13 8.52 -13.35
C GLY A 49 -16.46 8.42 -11.85
N GLY A 50 -15.79 7.53 -11.14
CA GLY A 50 -15.99 7.22 -9.73
C GLY A 50 -15.61 8.36 -8.77
N PRO A 51 -16.10 8.32 -7.51
CA PRO A 51 -15.85 9.37 -6.53
C PRO A 51 -14.52 9.22 -5.79
N ALA A 52 -13.94 8.01 -5.73
CA ALA A 52 -12.80 7.70 -4.87
C ALA A 52 -11.47 8.20 -5.46
N LEU A 53 -11.33 9.52 -5.53
CA LEU A 53 -10.17 10.24 -6.04
C LEU A 53 -9.65 11.20 -4.97
N PRO A 54 -8.33 11.44 -4.87
CA PRO A 54 -7.76 12.27 -3.81
C PRO A 54 -8.16 13.75 -3.90
N TRP A 55 -8.71 14.20 -5.03
CA TRP A 55 -9.27 15.55 -5.19
C TRP A 55 -10.80 15.61 -5.08
N ARG A 56 -11.49 14.46 -4.94
CA ARG A 56 -12.96 14.39 -4.93
C ARG A 56 -13.49 13.85 -3.61
N ASP A 57 -13.08 12.65 -3.23
CA ASP A 57 -13.41 12.03 -1.94
C ASP A 57 -12.18 11.34 -1.36
N ARG A 58 -11.49 12.09 -0.49
CA ARG A 58 -10.25 11.63 0.16
C ARG A 58 -10.48 10.51 1.17
N THR A 59 -11.65 10.49 1.81
CA THR A 59 -12.00 9.44 2.77
C THR A 59 -12.23 8.13 2.05
N LEU A 60 -13.02 8.15 0.97
CA LEU A 60 -13.27 6.96 0.17
C LEU A 60 -11.99 6.48 -0.54
N PHE A 61 -11.16 7.41 -1.03
CA PHE A 61 -9.85 7.07 -1.58
C PHE A 61 -8.97 6.34 -0.55
N ALA A 62 -8.97 6.79 0.71
CA ALA A 62 -8.25 6.11 1.80
C ALA A 62 -8.78 4.69 2.09
N GLU A 63 -10.09 4.49 2.08
CA GLU A 63 -10.68 3.15 2.28
C GLU A 63 -10.33 2.18 1.14
N LEU A 64 -10.28 2.67 -0.10
CA LEU A 64 -9.82 1.86 -1.23
C LEU A 64 -8.33 1.53 -1.13
N MET A 65 -7.49 2.49 -0.72
CA MET A 65 -6.07 2.23 -0.46
C MET A 65 -5.91 1.15 0.62
N LEU A 66 -6.64 1.25 1.74
CA LEU A 66 -6.58 0.26 2.81
C LEU A 66 -6.91 -1.15 2.29
N SER A 67 -8.04 -1.25 1.57
CA SER A 67 -8.53 -2.53 1.04
C SER A 67 -7.54 -3.15 0.04
N TRP A 68 -6.95 -2.33 -0.82
CA TRP A 68 -5.94 -2.77 -1.78
C TRP A 68 -4.68 -3.26 -1.07
N GLU A 69 -4.15 -2.51 -0.11
CA GLU A 69 -2.93 -2.89 0.60
C GLU A 69 -3.11 -4.18 1.43
N MET A 70 -4.27 -4.35 2.06
CA MET A 70 -4.62 -5.61 2.74
C MET A 70 -4.66 -6.80 1.78
N ARG A 71 -5.21 -6.61 0.57
CA ARG A 71 -5.20 -7.64 -0.47
C ARG A 71 -3.79 -7.94 -0.97
N SER A 72 -2.98 -6.92 -1.23
CA SER A 72 -1.57 -7.07 -1.61
C SER A 72 -0.80 -7.90 -0.57
N TYR A 73 -1.03 -7.63 0.71
CA TYR A 73 -0.44 -8.38 1.81
C TYR A 73 -0.85 -9.86 1.78
N GLN A 74 -2.14 -10.16 1.61
CA GLN A 74 -2.64 -11.53 1.54
C GLN A 74 -2.05 -12.30 0.35
N VAL A 75 -2.02 -11.69 -0.83
CA VAL A 75 -1.38 -12.29 -2.02
C VAL A 75 0.10 -12.57 -1.78
N ALA A 76 0.80 -11.65 -1.11
CA ALA A 76 2.20 -11.85 -0.77
C ALA A 76 2.39 -13.02 0.20
N ARG A 77 1.47 -13.22 1.16
CA ARG A 77 1.53 -14.33 2.12
C ARG A 77 1.45 -15.71 1.46
N GLU A 78 0.71 -15.81 0.36
CA GLU A 78 0.60 -17.06 -0.40
C GLU A 78 1.90 -17.42 -1.14
N GLN A 79 2.80 -16.45 -1.34
CA GLN A 79 4.12 -16.69 -1.94
C GLN A 79 5.11 -17.20 -0.88
N THR A 80 5.93 -18.19 -1.19
CA THR A 80 6.89 -18.74 -0.22
C THR A 80 8.34 -18.38 -0.55
N GLY A 81 9.18 -18.22 0.47
CA GLY A 81 10.64 -18.37 0.37
C GLY A 81 11.45 -17.15 -0.10
N ARG A 82 10.83 -16.06 -0.57
CA ARG A 82 11.56 -14.84 -0.97
C ARG A 82 11.02 -13.55 -0.30
N PRO A 83 11.89 -12.55 -0.08
CA PRO A 83 11.48 -11.19 0.27
C PRO A 83 10.47 -10.61 -0.72
N VAL A 84 9.51 -9.87 -0.20
CA VAL A 84 8.51 -9.12 -0.97
C VAL A 84 8.64 -7.64 -0.62
N PHE A 85 8.73 -6.80 -1.64
CA PHE A 85 8.91 -5.36 -1.49
C PHE A 85 7.64 -4.63 -1.90
N PHE A 86 7.06 -3.86 -0.99
CA PHE A 86 5.80 -3.18 -1.24
C PHE A 86 6.03 -1.70 -1.59
N ASP A 87 5.39 -1.22 -2.66
CA ASP A 87 5.30 0.22 -2.98
C ASP A 87 4.19 0.84 -2.11
N ARG A 88 4.56 1.24 -0.89
CA ARG A 88 3.65 1.53 0.26
C ARG A 88 3.01 0.28 0.87
N GLY A 89 2.46 0.42 2.07
CA GLY A 89 1.72 -0.65 2.74
C GLY A 89 0.56 -0.12 3.59
N VAL A 90 -0.06 -1.00 4.37
CA VAL A 90 -1.21 -0.64 5.23
C VAL A 90 -0.94 0.59 6.12
N PRO A 91 0.24 0.76 6.77
CA PRO A 91 0.55 1.96 7.54
C PRO A 91 0.58 3.26 6.74
N ASP A 92 0.87 3.22 5.43
CA ASP A 92 0.84 4.43 4.59
C ASP A 92 -0.56 5.03 4.48
N THR A 93 -1.62 4.22 4.57
CA THR A 93 -3.00 4.73 4.56
C THR A 93 -3.29 5.55 5.82
N LEU A 94 -2.81 5.09 6.97
CA LEU A 94 -2.88 5.86 8.22
C LEU A 94 -2.08 7.17 8.11
N GLY A 95 -0.88 7.11 7.52
CA GLY A 95 -0.07 8.29 7.23
C GLY A 95 -0.78 9.29 6.31
N TYR A 96 -1.43 8.80 5.25
CA TYR A 96 -2.20 9.61 4.32
C TYR A 96 -3.36 10.34 4.99
N LEU A 97 -4.14 9.66 5.83
CA LEU A 97 -5.26 10.27 6.56
C LEU A 97 -4.77 11.40 7.46
N ARG A 98 -3.69 11.16 8.22
CA ARG A 98 -3.07 12.17 9.08
C ARG A 98 -2.57 13.38 8.28
N LEU A 99 -1.84 13.14 7.20
CA LEU A 99 -1.32 14.21 6.34
C LEU A 99 -2.44 15.02 5.67
N SER A 100 -3.57 14.37 5.37
CA SER A 100 -4.74 15.00 4.74
C SER A 100 -5.62 15.78 5.73
N GLY A 101 -5.30 15.76 7.03
CA GLY A 101 -6.11 16.37 8.08
C GLY A 101 -7.45 15.65 8.31
N LEU A 102 -7.51 14.35 7.97
CA LEU A 102 -8.70 13.53 8.13
C LEU A 102 -8.65 12.72 9.43
N PRO A 103 -9.80 12.42 10.05
CA PRO A 103 -9.84 11.50 11.18
C PRO A 103 -9.31 10.14 10.76
N VAL A 104 -8.67 9.43 11.70
CA VAL A 104 -8.23 8.04 11.50
C VAL A 104 -9.26 7.13 12.15
N PRO A 105 -10.09 6.42 11.37
CA PRO A 105 -11.02 5.43 11.91
C PRO A 105 -10.30 4.33 12.68
N GLN A 106 -10.96 3.75 13.67
CA GLN A 106 -10.38 2.68 14.49
C GLN A 106 -9.94 1.48 13.65
N HIS A 107 -10.69 1.11 12.60
CA HIS A 107 -10.33 -0.03 11.75
C HIS A 107 -9.04 0.19 10.97
N VAL A 108 -8.71 1.43 10.59
CA VAL A 108 -7.44 1.76 9.93
C VAL A 108 -6.27 1.57 10.90
N SER A 109 -6.42 2.04 12.15
CA SER A 109 -5.42 1.83 13.20
C SER A 109 -5.23 0.34 13.50
N SER A 110 -6.33 -0.40 13.68
CA SER A 110 -6.29 -1.85 13.90
C SER A 110 -5.67 -2.61 12.73
N ALA A 111 -5.88 -2.16 11.49
CA ALA A 111 -5.23 -2.74 10.32
C ALA A 111 -3.72 -2.48 10.35
N ALA A 112 -3.28 -1.26 10.62
CA ALA A 112 -1.84 -0.94 10.72
C ALA A 112 -1.12 -1.75 11.81
N GLU A 113 -1.80 -2.09 12.91
CA GLU A 113 -1.27 -2.94 13.98
C GLU A 113 -1.19 -4.43 13.59
N ARG A 114 -2.16 -4.91 12.79
CA ARG A 114 -2.26 -6.33 12.39
C ARG A 114 -1.42 -6.67 11.17
N PHE A 115 -1.38 -5.79 10.16
CA PHE A 115 -0.67 -5.98 8.91
C PHE A 115 0.74 -5.41 9.02
N ARG A 116 1.62 -6.17 9.68
CA ARG A 116 2.99 -5.76 9.97
C ARG A 116 3.96 -6.13 8.86
N TYR A 117 4.97 -5.30 8.71
CA TYR A 117 6.11 -5.45 7.81
C TYR A 117 7.40 -5.41 8.65
N ASN A 118 8.51 -5.91 8.11
CA ASN A 118 9.85 -5.86 8.72
C ASN A 118 10.44 -4.45 8.63
#